data_AF-A0A936H4P3-F1
#
_entry.id   AF-A0A936H4P3-F1
#
_cell.length_a   1.000
_cell.length_b   1.000
_cell.length_c   1.000
_cell.angle_alpha   90.00
_cell.angle_beta   90.00
_cell.angle_gamma   90.00
#
_symmetry.space_group_name_H-M   'P 1'
#
loop_
_entity.id
_entity.type
_entity.pdbx_description
1 polymer ?
#
loop_
_entity_poly.entity_id
_entity_poly.type
_entity_poly.pdbx_seq_one_letter_code
_entity_poly.pdbx_strand_id
1 'polypeptide(L)'
;MQITKFFDILLAKTMSKSLLDYFEAIPDPRKASGLRHHLGPFLAMATMAIMSGYKGFRELGSFMEANEEYFTKVFGLKHGVPKFVQIRTIFSRLDFDEVNKAFNQWAMQFMPEGSGNWVSGDGKGLSSTVTDMHGPTQDFVLIVSLFCHRTGIVLKTQRRHNGKGGEIPALNELLAQLQTKGMIITLDALHCKKNGSPDH
;
A
#
# COMPACT_ATOMS: atom_id res chain seq x y z
N MET A 1 -9.48 -15.68 -15.77
CA MET A 1 -8.23 -16.10 -15.11
C MET A 1 -8.61 -16.61 -13.72
N GLN A 2 -8.53 -17.92 -13.46
CA GLN A 2 -9.11 -18.52 -12.25
C GLN A 2 -8.38 -18.00 -11.00
N ILE A 3 -9.16 -17.58 -9.99
CA ILE A 3 -8.74 -16.98 -8.71
C ILE A 3 -7.57 -17.74 -8.04
N THR A 4 -7.51 -19.06 -8.22
CA THR A 4 -6.46 -19.95 -7.71
C THR A 4 -5.05 -19.61 -8.19
N LYS A 5 -4.84 -19.39 -9.51
CA LYS A 5 -3.50 -19.03 -10.05
C LYS A 5 -2.97 -17.71 -9.48
N PHE A 6 -3.87 -16.84 -9.04
CA PHE A 6 -3.51 -15.53 -8.51
C PHE A 6 -3.09 -15.60 -7.04
N PHE A 7 -3.79 -16.41 -6.23
CA PHE A 7 -3.37 -16.69 -4.86
C PHE A 7 -2.04 -17.44 -4.80
N ASP A 8 -1.75 -18.28 -5.79
CA ASP A 8 -0.44 -18.90 -5.93
C ASP A 8 0.67 -17.85 -6.10
N ILE A 9 0.48 -16.74 -6.83
CA ILE A 9 1.52 -15.70 -6.94
C ILE A 9 1.78 -14.98 -5.60
N LEU A 10 0.75 -14.80 -4.79
CA LEU A 10 0.84 -14.14 -3.49
C LEU A 10 1.55 -15.01 -2.44
N LEU A 11 1.41 -16.34 -2.55
CA LEU A 11 1.76 -17.30 -1.50
C LEU A 11 2.84 -18.32 -1.93
N ALA A 12 3.05 -18.52 -3.23
CA ALA A 12 4.03 -19.46 -3.74
C ALA A 12 5.42 -18.84 -3.84
N LYS A 13 6.40 -19.69 -3.60
CA LYS A 13 7.82 -19.40 -3.69
C LYS A 13 8.31 -19.77 -5.09
N THR A 14 8.13 -18.87 -6.07
CA THR A 14 8.88 -18.96 -7.34
C THR A 14 10.35 -18.53 -7.10
N MET A 15 11.16 -18.35 -8.14
CA MET A 15 12.54 -17.80 -8.01
C MET A 15 12.60 -16.43 -7.29
N SER A 16 11.44 -15.78 -7.05
CA SER A 16 11.21 -14.56 -6.29
C SER A 16 10.54 -14.83 -4.93
N LYS A 17 10.69 -13.90 -3.96
CA LYS A 17 10.00 -13.99 -2.67
C LYS A 17 8.50 -13.74 -2.84
N SER A 18 7.69 -14.41 -2.03
CA SER A 18 6.24 -14.21 -2.01
C SER A 18 5.87 -12.90 -1.28
N LEU A 19 4.64 -12.39 -1.45
CA LEU A 19 4.20 -11.23 -0.67
C LEU A 19 4.17 -11.53 0.83
N LEU A 20 3.82 -12.77 1.19
CA LEU A 20 3.85 -13.23 2.57
C LEU A 20 5.26 -13.09 3.19
N ASP A 21 6.31 -13.45 2.45
CA ASP A 21 7.70 -13.34 2.95
C ASP A 21 8.06 -11.87 3.29
N TYR A 22 7.53 -10.90 2.54
CA TYR A 22 7.72 -9.48 2.82
C TYR A 22 6.87 -9.01 4.00
N PHE A 23 5.65 -9.52 4.15
CA PHE A 23 4.79 -9.16 5.28
C PHE A 23 5.25 -9.77 6.61
N GLU A 24 5.88 -10.94 6.60
CA GLU A 24 6.49 -11.55 7.80
C GLU A 24 7.67 -10.73 8.34
N ALA A 25 8.28 -9.87 7.53
CA ALA A 25 9.35 -8.97 7.97
C ALA A 25 8.84 -7.72 8.70
N ILE A 26 7.52 -7.46 8.69
CA ILE A 26 6.93 -6.29 9.31
C ILE A 26 6.85 -6.50 10.83
N PRO A 27 7.38 -5.56 11.65
CA PRO A 27 7.24 -5.63 13.11
C PRO A 27 5.77 -5.61 13.54
N ASP A 28 5.38 -6.54 14.43
CA ASP A 28 4.02 -6.56 14.94
C ASP A 28 3.81 -5.51 16.06
N PRO A 29 2.95 -4.50 15.87
CA PRO A 29 2.72 -3.45 16.86
C PRO A 29 1.87 -3.94 18.05
N ARG A 30 1.38 -5.17 18.03
CA ARG A 30 0.52 -5.73 19.09
C ARG A 30 1.36 -6.34 20.21
N LYS A 31 0.82 -6.30 21.44
CA LYS A 31 1.43 -6.98 22.60
C LYS A 31 1.42 -8.50 22.40
N ALA A 32 2.48 -9.17 22.87
CA ALA A 32 2.65 -10.62 22.75
C ALA A 32 1.45 -11.45 23.25
N SER A 33 0.78 -11.00 24.32
CA SER A 33 -0.41 -11.66 24.89
C SER A 33 -1.65 -11.64 23.97
N GLY A 34 -1.65 -10.83 22.91
CA GLY A 34 -2.75 -10.69 21.94
C GLY A 34 -2.52 -11.36 20.59
N LEU A 35 -1.39 -12.07 20.41
CA LEU A 35 -1.00 -12.68 19.13
C LEU A 35 -1.72 -14.02 18.91
N ARG A 36 -3.01 -13.98 18.55
CA ARG A 36 -3.76 -15.16 18.09
C ARG A 36 -3.54 -15.47 16.60
N HIS A 37 -3.20 -14.45 15.82
CA HIS A 37 -2.93 -14.55 14.39
C HIS A 37 -1.66 -13.76 14.09
N HIS A 38 -0.70 -14.38 13.40
CA HIS A 38 0.52 -13.71 12.94
C HIS A 38 0.18 -12.56 11.98
N LEU A 39 0.98 -11.50 12.00
CA LEU A 39 0.72 -10.31 11.19
C LEU A 39 0.85 -10.59 9.68
N GLY A 40 1.88 -11.34 9.27
CA GLY A 40 2.10 -11.70 7.86
C GLY A 40 0.88 -12.37 7.21
N PRO A 41 0.38 -13.50 7.76
CA PRO A 41 -0.81 -14.18 7.27
C PRO A 41 -2.05 -13.30 7.28
N PHE A 42 -2.23 -12.48 8.32
CA PHE A 42 -3.33 -11.52 8.36
C PHE A 42 -3.30 -10.55 7.18
N LEU A 43 -2.14 -9.95 6.92
CA LEU A 43 -1.97 -9.00 5.82
C LEU A 43 -2.19 -9.68 4.47
N ALA A 44 -1.68 -10.90 4.28
CA ALA A 44 -1.90 -11.68 3.06
C ALA A 44 -3.38 -11.97 2.82
N MET A 45 -4.12 -12.43 3.85
CA MET A 45 -5.58 -12.63 3.78
C MET A 45 -6.31 -11.33 3.45
N ALA A 46 -5.93 -10.21 4.07
CA ALA A 46 -6.54 -8.92 3.81
C ALA A 46 -6.29 -8.44 2.37
N THR A 47 -5.07 -8.61 1.85
CA THR A 47 -4.75 -8.31 0.44
C THR A 47 -5.60 -9.15 -0.50
N MET A 48 -5.70 -10.46 -0.27
CA MET A 48 -6.53 -11.35 -1.09
C MET A 48 -8.01 -10.92 -1.12
N ALA A 49 -8.56 -10.51 0.02
CA ALA A 49 -9.92 -10.01 0.12
C ALA A 49 -10.11 -8.69 -0.66
N ILE A 50 -9.21 -7.72 -0.48
CA ILE A 50 -9.26 -6.41 -1.16
C ILE A 50 -9.17 -6.58 -2.67
N MET A 51 -8.29 -7.46 -3.14
CA MET A 51 -8.16 -7.77 -4.57
C MET A 51 -9.39 -8.50 -5.13
N SER A 52 -10.12 -9.22 -4.28
CA SER A 52 -11.40 -9.83 -4.61
C SER A 52 -12.58 -8.85 -4.52
N GLY A 53 -12.33 -7.57 -4.23
CA GLY A 53 -13.33 -6.50 -4.21
C GLY A 53 -13.92 -6.18 -2.83
N TYR A 54 -13.47 -6.84 -1.76
CA TYR A 54 -13.95 -6.63 -0.39
C TYR A 54 -13.16 -5.50 0.27
N LYS A 55 -13.79 -4.33 0.47
CA LYS A 55 -13.12 -3.09 0.90
C LYS A 55 -13.44 -2.67 2.33
N GLY A 56 -14.54 -3.19 2.90
CA GLY A 56 -14.93 -2.93 4.29
C GLY A 56 -14.36 -3.94 5.30
N PHE A 57 -14.21 -3.54 6.57
CA PHE A 57 -13.76 -4.48 7.62
C PHE A 57 -14.72 -5.67 7.84
N ARG A 58 -16.03 -5.48 7.67
CA ARG A 58 -17.01 -6.57 7.74
C ARG A 58 -16.87 -7.49 6.54
N GLU A 59 -16.74 -6.90 5.35
CA GLU A 59 -16.52 -7.61 4.09
C GLU A 59 -15.24 -8.46 4.13
N LEU A 60 -14.14 -7.91 4.65
CA LEU A 60 -12.90 -8.62 4.93
C LEU A 60 -13.14 -9.84 5.83
N GLY A 61 -13.88 -9.67 6.93
CA GLY A 61 -14.23 -10.76 7.84
C GLY A 61 -15.04 -11.84 7.14
N SER A 62 -16.08 -11.46 6.39
CA SER A 62 -16.91 -12.40 5.63
C SER A 62 -16.11 -13.17 4.58
N PHE A 63 -15.18 -12.51 3.88
CA PHE A 63 -14.30 -13.19 2.93
C PHE A 63 -13.37 -14.19 3.62
N MET A 64 -12.79 -13.82 4.77
CA MET A 64 -11.93 -14.71 5.55
C MET A 64 -12.71 -15.92 6.07
N GLU A 65 -13.92 -15.72 6.58
CA GLU A 65 -14.80 -16.79 7.07
C GLU A 65 -15.22 -17.74 5.95
N ALA A 66 -15.63 -17.20 4.79
CA ALA A 66 -16.02 -18.00 3.64
C ALA A 66 -14.88 -18.88 3.10
N ASN A 67 -13.62 -18.52 3.39
CA ASN A 67 -12.43 -19.23 2.94
C ASN A 67 -11.59 -19.78 4.13
N GLU A 68 -12.21 -19.96 5.31
CA GLU A 68 -11.51 -20.30 6.55
C GLU A 68 -10.75 -21.63 6.45
N GLU A 69 -11.34 -22.65 5.82
CA GLU A 69 -10.70 -23.95 5.62
C GLU A 69 -9.40 -23.80 4.79
N TYR A 70 -9.47 -23.02 3.71
CA TYR A 70 -8.32 -22.74 2.86
C TYR A 70 -7.22 -21.98 3.64
N PHE A 71 -7.59 -20.90 4.33
CA PHE A 71 -6.61 -20.11 5.08
C PHE A 71 -6.01 -20.86 6.26
N THR A 72 -6.79 -21.69 6.93
CA THR A 72 -6.30 -22.54 8.03
C THR A 72 -5.27 -23.52 7.51
N LYS A 73 -5.52 -24.16 6.36
CA LYS A 73 -4.58 -25.09 5.73
C LYS A 73 -3.30 -24.40 5.26
N VAL A 74 -3.41 -23.22 4.63
CA VAL A 74 -2.27 -22.52 4.03
C VAL A 74 -1.38 -21.87 5.10
N PHE A 75 -1.98 -21.26 6.13
CA PHE A 75 -1.24 -20.49 7.14
C PHE A 75 -1.09 -21.20 8.50
N GLY A 76 -1.64 -22.40 8.67
CA GLY A 76 -1.56 -23.14 9.93
C GLY A 76 -2.29 -22.45 11.09
N LEU A 77 -3.45 -21.84 10.83
CA LEU A 77 -4.19 -21.05 11.82
C LEU A 77 -4.78 -21.93 12.94
N LYS A 78 -4.21 -21.86 14.15
CA LYS A 78 -4.69 -22.63 15.32
C LYS A 78 -6.00 -22.12 15.91
N HIS A 79 -6.36 -20.87 15.61
CA HIS A 79 -7.48 -20.16 16.23
C HIS A 79 -8.50 -19.66 15.19
N GLY A 80 -8.52 -20.28 14.00
CA GLY A 80 -9.35 -19.85 12.89
C GLY A 80 -8.93 -18.50 12.31
N VAL A 81 -9.82 -17.89 11.54
CA VAL A 81 -9.61 -16.56 10.94
C VAL A 81 -10.03 -15.42 11.87
N PRO A 82 -9.39 -14.23 11.77
CA PRO A 82 -9.78 -13.08 12.58
C PRO A 82 -11.17 -12.57 12.19
N LYS A 83 -11.99 -12.24 13.20
CA LYS A 83 -13.31 -11.64 13.00
C LYS A 83 -13.21 -10.12 12.89
N PHE A 84 -14.34 -9.47 12.57
CA PHE A 84 -14.45 -8.02 12.37
C PHE A 84 -13.73 -7.18 13.44
N VAL A 85 -13.89 -7.51 14.72
CA VAL A 85 -13.28 -6.75 15.83
C VAL A 85 -11.76 -6.84 15.77
N GLN A 86 -11.22 -8.05 15.60
CA GLN A 86 -9.78 -8.30 15.48
C GLN A 86 -9.21 -7.60 14.25
N ILE A 87 -9.88 -7.71 13.09
CA ILE A 87 -9.49 -7.04 11.84
C ILE A 87 -9.35 -5.55 12.09
N ARG A 88 -10.39 -4.90 12.64
CA ARG A 88 -10.38 -3.47 12.95
C ARG A 88 -9.26 -3.10 13.92
N THR A 89 -9.06 -3.88 14.98
CA THR A 89 -8.00 -3.62 15.96
C THR A 89 -6.61 -3.73 15.34
N ILE A 90 -6.35 -4.73 14.50
CA ILE A 90 -5.05 -4.87 13.83
C ILE A 90 -4.83 -3.67 12.90
N PHE A 91 -5.78 -3.35 12.01
CA PHE A 91 -5.67 -2.20 11.11
C PHE A 91 -5.46 -0.87 11.82
N SER A 92 -6.10 -0.63 12.97
CA SER A 92 -5.92 0.62 13.74
C SER A 92 -4.53 0.82 14.33
N ARG A 93 -3.72 -0.25 14.41
CA ARG A 93 -2.38 -0.22 14.99
C ARG A 93 -1.29 -0.39 13.95
N LEU A 94 -1.65 -0.71 12.70
CA LEU A 94 -0.68 -0.94 11.64
C LEU A 94 0.05 0.36 11.31
N ASP A 95 1.37 0.23 11.17
CA ASP A 95 2.18 1.28 10.58
C ASP A 95 2.01 1.24 9.06
N PHE A 96 1.50 2.34 8.50
CA PHE A 96 1.29 2.47 7.06
C PHE A 96 2.60 2.39 6.29
N ASP A 97 3.66 3.03 6.79
CA ASP A 97 4.92 3.17 6.06
C ASP A 97 5.65 1.83 5.98
N GLU A 98 5.60 1.02 7.04
CA GLU A 98 6.16 -0.34 7.04
C GLU A 98 5.42 -1.28 6.08
N VAL A 99 4.08 -1.27 6.09
CA VAL A 99 3.28 -2.09 5.16
C VAL A 99 3.51 -1.66 3.70
N ASN A 100 3.54 -0.35 3.44
CA ASN A 100 3.76 0.19 2.11
C ASN A 100 5.17 -0.16 1.59
N LYS A 101 6.19 -0.03 2.44
CA LYS A 101 7.56 -0.42 2.11
C LYS A 101 7.66 -1.90 1.75
N ALA A 102 7.09 -2.79 2.57
CA ALA A 102 7.09 -4.23 2.30
C ALA A 102 6.40 -4.56 0.97
N PHE A 103 5.23 -3.95 0.71
CA PHE A 103 4.49 -4.16 -0.52
C PHE A 103 5.25 -3.66 -1.76
N ASN A 104 5.83 -2.46 -1.71
CA ASN A 104 6.61 -1.92 -2.83
C ASN A 104 7.87 -2.77 -3.10
N GLN A 105 8.55 -3.25 -2.06
CA GLN A 105 9.70 -4.14 -2.22
C GLN A 105 9.34 -5.45 -2.90
N TRP A 106 8.19 -6.03 -2.56
CA TRP A 106 7.65 -7.18 -3.27
C TRP A 106 7.32 -6.84 -4.73
N ALA A 107 6.58 -5.75 -4.98
CA ALA A 107 6.15 -5.37 -6.32
C ALA A 107 7.34 -5.08 -7.26
N MET A 108 8.42 -4.48 -6.74
CA MET A 108 9.64 -4.20 -7.50
C MET A 108 10.32 -5.46 -8.06
N GLN A 109 10.09 -6.65 -7.49
CA GLN A 109 10.65 -7.90 -8.03
C GLN A 109 10.12 -8.25 -9.42
N PHE A 110 8.96 -7.71 -9.78
CA PHE A 110 8.31 -7.95 -11.07
C PHE A 110 8.61 -6.86 -12.10
N MET A 111 9.44 -5.88 -11.75
CA MET A 111 9.81 -4.77 -12.61
C MET A 111 10.88 -5.23 -13.61
N PRO A 112 10.62 -5.27 -14.92
CA PRO A 112 11.64 -5.63 -15.91
C PRO A 112 12.78 -4.61 -15.92
N GLU A 113 14.00 -5.05 -16.17
CA GLU A 113 15.14 -4.13 -16.33
C GLU A 113 14.84 -3.07 -17.41
N GLY A 114 15.15 -1.80 -17.11
CA GLY A 114 14.91 -0.66 -18.01
C GLY A 114 13.44 -0.22 -18.17
N SER A 115 12.47 -0.89 -17.54
CA SER A 115 11.07 -0.45 -17.55
C SER A 115 10.81 0.81 -16.70
N GLY A 116 11.73 1.18 -15.81
CA GLY A 116 11.65 2.39 -14.98
C GLY A 116 11.78 3.69 -15.77
N ASN A 117 12.03 3.64 -17.08
CA ASN A 117 12.31 4.83 -17.89
C ASN A 117 11.10 5.75 -18.10
N TRP A 118 9.87 5.31 -17.81
CA TRP A 118 8.66 6.14 -17.95
C TRP A 118 7.84 6.05 -16.67
N VAL A 119 7.89 7.12 -15.87
CA VAL A 119 7.24 7.19 -14.56
C VAL A 119 6.22 8.30 -14.52
N SER A 120 5.04 7.98 -14.01
CA SER A 120 3.98 8.94 -13.77
C SER A 120 3.79 9.21 -12.28
N GLY A 121 3.46 10.44 -11.93
CA GLY A 121 3.11 10.84 -10.57
C GLY A 121 1.67 11.27 -10.44
N ASP A 122 0.99 10.81 -9.40
CA ASP A 122 -0.42 11.12 -9.13
C ASP A 122 -0.68 11.23 -7.61
N GLY A 123 -1.42 12.25 -7.20
CA GLY A 123 -1.90 12.45 -5.84
C GLY A 123 -3.40 12.19 -5.71
N LYS A 124 -3.78 11.31 -4.78
CA LYS A 124 -5.18 11.00 -4.46
C LYS A 124 -5.49 11.42 -3.02
N GLY A 125 -6.51 12.25 -2.85
CA GLY A 125 -7.09 12.54 -1.53
C GLY A 125 -7.90 11.36 -1.02
N LEU A 126 -7.70 10.97 0.23
CA LEU A 126 -8.50 9.94 0.88
C LEU A 126 -9.85 10.52 1.32
N SER A 127 -10.92 10.00 0.74
CA SER A 127 -12.29 10.32 1.16
C SER A 127 -12.49 10.02 2.66
N SER A 128 -13.31 10.83 3.33
CA SER A 128 -13.64 10.67 4.75
C SER A 128 -12.47 10.86 5.73
N THR A 129 -11.36 11.47 5.27
CA THR A 129 -10.27 11.94 6.16
C THR A 129 -10.30 13.45 6.40
N VAL A 130 -11.27 14.15 5.81
CA VAL A 130 -11.45 15.59 5.96
C VAL A 130 -11.75 15.94 7.42
N THR A 131 -10.99 16.89 7.96
CA THR A 131 -11.28 17.60 9.19
C THR A 131 -11.55 19.06 8.86
N ASP A 132 -12.37 19.74 9.66
CA ASP A 132 -12.78 21.14 9.45
C ASP A 132 -13.30 21.42 8.03
N MET A 133 -14.29 20.63 7.59
CA MET A 133 -14.77 20.59 6.20
C MET A 133 -15.14 21.96 5.61
N HIS A 134 -15.64 22.88 6.43
CA HIS A 134 -16.10 24.20 6.00
C HIS A 134 -15.33 25.36 6.64
N GLY A 135 -14.26 25.06 7.38
CA GLY A 135 -13.45 26.07 8.04
C GLY A 135 -12.12 26.33 7.34
N PRO A 136 -11.39 27.37 7.79
CA PRO A 136 -10.12 27.77 7.18
C PRO A 136 -8.98 26.79 7.48
N THR A 137 -9.20 25.80 8.35
CA THR A 137 -8.21 24.78 8.75
C THR A 137 -8.51 23.40 8.16
N GLN A 138 -9.24 23.37 7.03
CA GLN A 138 -9.54 22.13 6.31
C GLN A 138 -8.25 21.32 6.05
N ASP A 139 -8.22 20.09 6.53
CA ASP A 139 -7.11 19.16 6.36
C ASP A 139 -7.65 17.78 5.95
N PHE A 140 -6.87 17.05 5.16
CA PHE A 140 -7.19 15.70 4.72
C PHE A 140 -5.91 14.97 4.34
N VAL A 141 -5.99 13.64 4.28
CA VAL A 141 -4.85 12.80 3.95
C VAL A 141 -4.72 12.68 2.43
N LEU A 142 -3.55 13.04 1.91
CA LEU A 142 -3.11 12.84 0.55
C LEU A 142 -2.20 11.61 0.46
N ILE A 143 -2.42 10.76 -0.54
CA ILE A 143 -1.49 9.73 -0.96
C ILE A 143 -0.92 10.12 -2.32
N VAL A 144 0.39 10.36 -2.38
CA VAL A 144 1.09 10.67 -3.64
C VAL A 144 1.91 9.45 -4.04
N SER A 145 1.75 8.99 -5.27
CA SER A 145 2.42 7.80 -5.79
C SER A 145 3.14 8.07 -7.10
N LEU A 146 4.32 7.47 -7.25
CA LEU A 146 5.07 7.37 -8.49
C LEU A 146 4.97 5.94 -9.00
N PHE A 147 4.54 5.75 -10.23
CA PHE A 147 4.34 4.44 -10.82
C PHE A 147 4.90 4.36 -12.23
N CYS A 148 5.37 3.18 -12.64
CA CYS A 148 5.80 2.94 -14.00
C CYS A 148 4.58 2.82 -14.92
N HIS A 149 4.53 3.63 -15.98
CA HIS A 149 3.43 3.60 -16.93
C HIS A 149 3.31 2.25 -17.66
N ARG A 150 4.44 1.63 -18.00
CA ARG A 150 4.47 0.38 -18.77
C ARG A 150 3.97 -0.83 -17.99
N THR A 151 4.28 -0.90 -16.69
CA THR A 151 3.97 -2.06 -15.85
C THR A 151 2.80 -1.82 -14.91
N GLY A 152 2.43 -0.55 -14.66
CA GLY A 152 1.47 -0.17 -13.63
C GLY A 152 2.01 -0.33 -12.20
N ILE A 153 3.28 -0.71 -12.03
CA ILE A 153 3.88 -0.95 -10.71
C ILE A 153 4.17 0.39 -10.04
N VAL A 154 3.70 0.53 -8.80
CA VAL A 154 4.02 1.65 -7.93
C VAL A 154 5.47 1.50 -7.44
N LEU A 155 6.29 2.51 -7.73
CA LEU A 155 7.72 2.56 -7.38
C LEU A 155 7.92 3.17 -6.01
N LYS A 156 7.20 4.25 -5.72
CA LYS A 156 7.23 4.94 -4.42
C LYS A 156 5.89 5.57 -4.12
N THR A 157 5.54 5.61 -2.84
CA THR A 157 4.34 6.27 -2.35
C THR A 157 4.65 7.00 -1.06
N GLN A 158 4.00 8.14 -0.83
CA GLN A 158 4.09 8.91 0.39
C GLN A 158 2.70 9.35 0.84
N ARG A 159 2.45 9.24 2.15
CA ARG A 159 1.25 9.79 2.80
C ARG A 159 1.58 11.16 3.39
N ARG A 160 0.72 12.14 3.15
CA ARG A 160 0.86 13.53 3.62
C ARG A 160 -0.49 14.06 4.11
N HIS A 161 -0.45 15.08 4.95
CA HIS A 161 -1.62 15.89 5.32
C HIS A 161 -1.60 17.17 4.51
N ASN A 162 -2.71 17.51 3.84
CA ASN A 162 -2.79 18.69 2.97
C ASN A 162 -2.49 20.00 3.72
N GLY A 163 -2.94 20.12 4.98
CA GLY A 163 -2.66 21.27 5.85
C GLY A 163 -1.17 21.42 6.22
N LYS A 164 -0.35 20.38 5.99
CA LYS A 164 1.11 20.39 6.21
C LYS A 164 1.92 20.39 4.91
N GLY A 165 1.28 20.73 3.80
CA GLY A 165 1.88 20.78 2.47
C GLY A 165 1.03 20.04 1.44
N GLY A 166 0.90 20.63 0.26
CA GLY A 166 0.13 20.05 -0.83
C GLY A 166 0.85 18.90 -1.55
N GLU A 167 0.22 18.41 -2.61
CA GLU A 167 0.71 17.35 -3.48
C GLU A 167 2.07 17.66 -4.14
N ILE A 168 2.28 18.90 -4.59
CA ILE A 168 3.50 19.31 -5.32
C ILE A 168 4.78 19.12 -4.48
N PRO A 169 4.87 19.63 -3.24
CA PRO A 169 6.01 19.33 -2.36
C PRO A 169 6.26 17.83 -2.15
N ALA A 170 5.19 17.05 -1.91
CA ALA A 170 5.31 15.62 -1.68
C ALA A 170 5.85 14.88 -2.91
N LEU A 171 5.38 15.25 -4.09
CA LEU A 171 5.86 14.71 -5.36
C LEU A 171 7.33 15.06 -5.60
N ASN A 172 7.75 16.30 -5.32
CA ASN A 172 9.14 16.72 -5.44
C ASN A 172 10.06 15.94 -4.49
N GLU A 173 9.63 15.68 -3.25
CA GLU A 173 10.37 14.82 -2.32
C GLU A 173 10.49 13.40 -2.84
N LEU A 174 9.40 12.82 -3.34
CA LEU A 174 9.40 11.48 -3.94
C LEU A 174 10.36 11.38 -5.13
N LEU A 175 10.39 12.40 -5.98
CA LEU A 175 11.31 12.50 -7.13
C LEU A 175 12.77 12.66 -6.69
N ALA A 176 13.05 13.49 -5.69
CA ALA A 176 14.42 13.67 -5.16
C ALA A 176 14.99 12.35 -4.60
N GLN A 177 14.13 11.49 -4.06
CA GLN A 177 14.53 10.16 -3.59
C GLN A 177 14.67 9.12 -4.72
N LEU A 178 14.24 9.43 -5.94
CA LEU A 178 14.49 8.62 -7.14
C LEU A 178 15.78 9.11 -7.79
N GLN A 179 16.93 8.58 -7.34
CA GLN A 179 18.22 8.83 -7.99
C GLN A 179 18.18 8.32 -9.44
N THR A 180 17.92 9.18 -10.41
CA THR A 180 17.60 8.70 -11.77
C THR A 180 18.18 9.62 -12.85
N LYS A 181 19.35 9.22 -13.39
CA LYS A 181 19.78 9.68 -14.73
C LYS A 181 19.06 8.81 -15.76
N GLY A 182 18.36 9.43 -16.73
CA GLY A 182 17.80 8.73 -17.89
C GLY A 182 16.32 8.31 -17.80
N MET A 183 15.55 8.82 -16.83
CA MET A 183 14.11 8.56 -16.71
C MET A 183 13.27 9.72 -17.24
N ILE A 184 12.19 9.39 -17.96
CA ILE A 184 11.14 10.30 -18.39
C ILE A 184 10.06 10.30 -17.32
N ILE A 185 9.82 11.46 -16.73
CA ILE A 185 8.79 11.66 -15.70
C ILE A 185 7.64 12.43 -16.33
N THR A 186 6.43 11.88 -16.24
CA THR A 186 5.19 12.51 -16.69
C THR A 186 4.38 12.92 -15.49
N LEU A 187 4.07 14.20 -15.35
CA LEU A 187 3.21 14.75 -14.31
C LEU A 187 2.08 15.54 -14.99
N ASP A 188 0.97 15.72 -14.30
CA ASP A 188 -0.06 16.67 -14.76
C ASP A 188 0.52 18.10 -14.89
N ALA A 189 -0.02 18.87 -15.83
CA ALA A 189 0.39 20.24 -16.12
C ALA A 189 0.31 21.16 -14.89
N LEU A 190 -0.58 20.84 -13.94
CA LEU A 190 -0.70 21.53 -12.65
C LEU A 190 0.59 21.49 -11.80
N HIS A 191 1.48 20.53 -12.05
CA HIS A 191 2.78 20.42 -11.38
C HIS A 191 3.89 21.23 -12.07
N CYS A 192 3.67 21.76 -13.27
CA CYS A 192 4.61 22.62 -13.98
C CYS A 192 4.55 24.06 -13.45
N LYS A 193 4.97 24.26 -12.19
CA LYS A 193 5.10 25.60 -11.61
C LYS A 193 6.48 26.17 -11.94
N LYS A 194 6.50 27.37 -12.50
CA LYS A 194 7.73 28.16 -12.62
C LYS A 194 8.21 28.49 -11.21
N ASN A 195 9.41 28.07 -10.84
CA ASN A 195 10.08 28.67 -9.68
C ASN A 195 10.21 30.15 -10.01
N GLY A 196 9.53 31.02 -9.26
CA GLY A 196 9.85 32.44 -9.28
C GLY A 196 11.35 32.54 -9.00
N SER A 197 12.11 33.10 -9.94
CA SER A 197 13.44 33.60 -9.63
C SER A 197 13.31 34.47 -8.38
N PRO A 198 14.19 34.33 -7.37
CA PRO A 198 14.28 35.38 -6.37
C PRO A 198 14.63 36.65 -7.13
N ASP A 199 13.70 37.61 -7.17
CA ASP A 199 13.93 38.92 -7.77
C ASP A 199 15.19 39.52 -7.12
N HIS A 200 16.16 39.87 -7.97
CA HIS A 200 17.26 40.75 -7.63
C HIS A 200 16.80 42.20 -7.66
#